data_AF-A0A3E2N410-F1
#
_entry.id   AF-A0A3E2N410-F1
#
_cell.length_a   1.000
_cell.length_b   1.000
_cell.length_c   1.000
_cell.angle_alpha   90.00
_cell.angle_beta   90.00
_cell.angle_gamma   90.00
#
_symmetry.space_group_name_H-M   'P 1'
#
loop_
_entity.id
_entity.type
_entity.pdbx_description
1 polymer ?
#
loop_
_entity_poly.entity_id
_entity_poly.type
_entity_poly.pdbx_seq_one_letter_code
_entity_poly.pdbx_strand_id
1 'polypeptide(L)'
;MNYNQVNDFGQEAGNGGQMGGMLSDGMEGLTGKNMQTELAAKLQTTVVGGYTKKSVEEYALEMRNNLMLIKMQLEQQIRELTAEKVSVTQECQVLREQLNTAEEKLSDAIALKERAMQEARLSAAKLEEWENQHSDYEEMQLQKEMYEEEISQKEQDIIRLNGQLSNYQHDYEALQARMKNMEEDLLKVSLGLPQPEMEEMLRQKEEAEQKYEKLLMKMEENAIALEQERQARKEEQEQQNLMTERGKWEQQALIVEREKLEQQILSAEKERSEHQALIAEREKQEQQALAAEKEKWEKKLNDLKNQYEEQENYKRELEEKVDVLYKNYEENSSWIKRQEQQIEEKDMLLKHYQVQEQGAILTRQENQKLKDTIDSLKETIQMIMEQMETQSESMNLYMERTTQERDTLKKAIGEQAALKLQNVELLDIQRGLLAQIEELKSRNMQLEKGMELQKKVSLPVEREKRAVLPEKQPSVSAERESSDPELFTCDKAMQKARGLFSVMEGEYAEKTREVKNIG
;
A
#
# COMPACT_ATOMS: atom_id res chain seq x y z
N MET A 1 10.93 -25.74 36.48
CA MET A 1 11.97 -25.00 37.25
C MET A 1 12.45 -23.82 36.41
N ASN A 2 12.90 -22.73 37.04
CA ASN A 2 13.44 -21.50 36.43
C ASN A 2 12.63 -20.86 35.28
N TYR A 3 11.56 -20.16 35.67
CA TYR A 3 11.24 -18.86 35.06
C TYR A 3 12.21 -17.83 35.65
N ASN A 4 13.08 -17.22 34.82
CA ASN A 4 13.64 -15.86 35.00
C ASN A 4 14.76 -15.61 33.97
N GLN A 5 14.40 -15.11 32.80
CA GLN A 5 15.23 -14.26 31.93
C GLN A 5 14.35 -13.69 30.81
N VAL A 6 14.67 -12.46 30.37
CA VAL A 6 13.90 -11.54 29.51
C VAL A 6 12.91 -10.65 30.27
N ASN A 7 13.48 -9.67 30.97
CA ASN A 7 12.86 -8.39 31.28
C ASN A 7 13.97 -7.35 31.37
N ASP A 8 14.47 -6.93 30.21
CA ASP A 8 15.43 -5.83 30.07
C ASP A 8 14.97 -4.95 28.89
N PHE A 9 13.80 -4.34 29.06
CA PHE A 9 13.35 -3.25 28.20
C PHE A 9 14.02 -1.98 28.70
N GLY A 10 15.02 -1.51 27.94
CA GLY A 10 15.75 -0.29 28.26
C GLY A 10 14.80 0.90 28.38
N GLN A 11 14.84 1.58 29.53
CA GLN A 11 14.40 2.96 29.63
C GLN A 11 15.44 3.83 28.91
N GLU A 12 15.33 3.93 27.58
CA GLU A 12 16.00 5.02 26.87
C GLU A 12 15.35 6.33 27.31
N ALA A 13 16.13 7.14 28.03
CA ALA A 13 15.72 8.47 28.41
C ALA A 13 15.36 9.27 27.16
N GLY A 14 14.16 9.87 27.16
CA GLY A 14 13.65 10.64 26.03
C GLY A 14 14.66 11.71 25.61
N ASN A 15 15.35 11.45 24.49
CA ASN A 15 16.34 12.34 23.94
C ASN A 15 15.60 13.53 23.32
N GLY A 16 15.36 14.55 24.15
CA GLY A 16 14.71 15.79 23.76
C GLY A 16 15.54 16.51 22.70
N GLY A 17 15.28 16.18 21.44
CA GLY A 17 16.00 16.69 20.29
C GLY A 17 16.05 18.21 20.33
N GLN A 18 17.27 18.75 20.40
CA GLN A 18 17.51 20.18 20.26
C GLN A 18 17.04 20.62 18.87
N MET A 19 15.84 21.18 18.79
CA MET A 19 15.41 22.03 17.67
C MET A 19 16.16 23.37 17.74
N GLY A 20 17.49 23.28 17.61
CA GLY A 20 18.41 24.41 17.58
C GLY A 20 18.77 24.73 16.14
N GLY A 21 18.51 25.97 15.73
CA GLY A 21 18.98 26.51 14.45
C GLY A 21 17.96 26.44 13.32
N MET A 22 17.13 27.47 13.22
CA MET A 22 17.24 28.48 12.15
C MET A 22 16.20 29.59 12.39
N LEU A 23 16.42 30.40 13.44
CA LEU A 23 15.89 31.75 13.42
C LEU A 23 16.74 32.54 12.41
N SER A 24 16.11 32.98 11.33
CA SER A 24 16.77 33.75 10.29
C SER A 24 17.23 35.11 10.85
N ASP A 25 18.47 35.47 10.51
CA ASP A 25 19.24 36.61 11.03
C ASP A 25 18.75 37.99 10.49
N GLY A 26 17.42 38.12 10.31
CA GLY A 26 16.76 39.21 9.59
C GLY A 26 15.98 40.19 10.46
N MET A 27 15.90 39.98 11.79
CA MET A 27 15.10 40.82 12.69
C MET A 27 15.91 41.66 13.71
N GLU A 28 17.22 41.44 13.88
CA GLU A 28 18.02 42.20 14.87
C GLU A 28 18.22 43.69 14.50
N GLY A 29 17.92 44.10 13.27
CA GLY A 29 18.09 45.48 12.81
C GLY A 29 17.02 46.50 13.24
N LEU A 30 15.85 46.05 13.70
CA LEU A 30 14.65 46.93 13.77
C LEU A 30 14.34 47.57 15.14
N THR A 31 15.00 47.16 16.23
CA THR A 31 14.67 47.68 17.56
C THR A 31 15.88 48.09 18.39
N GLY A 32 16.15 49.41 18.43
CA GLY A 32 16.55 50.04 19.70
C GLY A 32 17.76 50.99 19.70
N LYS A 33 18.65 50.99 18.69
CA LYS A 33 19.95 51.71 18.79
C LYS A 33 20.22 52.84 17.79
N ASN A 34 19.35 53.10 16.81
CA ASN A 34 19.64 54.13 15.78
C ASN A 34 18.55 55.19 15.51
N MET A 35 17.36 55.10 16.13
CA MET A 35 16.25 56.02 15.82
C MET A 35 16.59 57.50 16.00
N GLN A 36 17.35 57.89 17.03
CA GLN A 36 17.72 59.31 17.24
C GLN A 36 18.71 59.83 16.21
N THR A 37 19.68 59.02 15.78
CA THR A 37 20.61 59.35 14.70
C THR A 37 19.91 59.44 13.35
N GLU A 38 18.98 58.52 13.10
CA GLU A 38 18.20 58.45 11.87
C GLU A 38 17.20 59.61 11.76
N LEU A 39 16.50 59.94 12.86
CA LEU A 39 15.65 61.14 12.96
C LEU A 39 16.46 62.42 12.70
N ALA A 40 17.66 62.55 13.28
CA ALA A 40 18.53 63.71 13.06
C ALA A 40 19.09 63.78 11.62
N ALA A 41 19.27 62.65 10.94
CA ALA A 41 19.74 62.60 9.55
C ALA A 41 18.62 62.91 8.54
N LYS A 42 17.38 62.50 8.83
CA LYS A 42 16.24 62.63 7.91
C LYS A 42 15.40 63.90 8.14
N LEU A 43 15.34 64.43 9.37
CA LEU A 43 14.56 65.63 9.68
C LEU A 43 15.40 66.92 9.59
N GLN A 44 15.21 67.68 8.51
CA GLN A 44 15.81 69.01 8.36
C GLN A 44 15.25 70.00 9.38
N THR A 45 16.09 70.79 10.02
CA THR A 45 15.71 71.79 11.04
C THR A 45 15.44 73.17 10.44
N THR A 46 14.56 73.95 11.08
CA THR A 46 14.22 75.32 10.67
C THR A 46 14.95 76.37 11.52
N VAL A 47 15.27 77.52 10.90
CA VAL A 47 16.07 78.62 11.50
C VAL A 47 15.47 79.18 12.80
N VAL A 48 14.15 79.05 12.99
CA VAL A 48 13.41 79.53 14.18
C VAL A 48 13.14 78.40 15.19
N GLY A 49 13.84 77.26 15.06
CA GLY A 49 13.56 76.03 15.79
C GLY A 49 12.49 75.17 15.09
N GLY A 50 12.42 73.88 15.45
CA GLY A 50 11.54 72.89 14.82
C GLY A 50 12.15 72.21 13.58
N TYR A 51 11.33 71.40 12.90
CA TYR A 51 11.67 70.67 11.68
C TYR A 51 10.86 71.17 10.49
N THR A 52 11.39 71.03 9.27
CA THR A 52 10.64 71.40 8.06
C THR A 52 9.44 70.46 7.88
N LYS A 53 8.29 71.02 7.47
CA LYS A 53 7.09 70.24 7.16
C LYS A 53 7.40 69.13 6.13
N LYS A 54 8.16 69.45 5.09
CA LYS A 54 8.51 68.53 4.01
C LYS A 54 9.34 67.33 4.50
N SER A 55 10.39 67.55 5.29
CA SER A 55 11.19 66.43 5.82
C SER A 55 10.42 65.54 6.79
N VAL A 56 9.47 66.11 7.54
CA VAL A 56 8.55 65.32 8.40
C VAL A 56 7.57 64.50 7.54
N GLU A 57 7.02 65.08 6.47
CA GLU A 57 6.13 64.37 5.53
C GLU A 57 6.87 63.24 4.79
N GLU A 58 8.09 63.49 4.30
CA GLU A 58 8.92 62.47 3.63
C GLU A 58 9.30 61.33 4.58
N TYR A 59 9.73 61.62 5.82
CA TYR A 59 10.02 60.60 6.83
C TYR A 59 8.77 59.80 7.24
N ALA A 60 7.60 60.45 7.38
CA ALA A 60 6.35 59.76 7.69
C ALA A 60 5.90 58.83 6.54
N LEU A 61 6.15 59.22 5.29
CA LEU A 61 5.82 58.43 4.10
C LEU A 61 6.79 57.24 3.96
N GLU A 62 8.09 57.43 4.20
CA GLU A 62 9.08 56.36 4.28
C GLU A 62 8.75 55.35 5.39
N MET A 63 8.44 55.82 6.60
CA MET A 63 8.02 54.95 7.71
C MET A 63 6.74 54.17 7.38
N ARG A 64 5.79 54.78 6.66
CA ARG A 64 4.57 54.10 6.19
C ARG A 64 4.90 53.01 5.17
N ASN A 65 5.84 53.25 4.26
CA ASN A 65 6.31 52.26 3.29
C ASN A 65 7.06 51.11 3.98
N ASN A 66 7.94 51.41 4.94
CA ASN A 66 8.65 50.40 5.73
C ASN A 66 7.69 49.54 6.54
N LEU A 67 6.68 50.13 7.19
CA LEU A 67 5.61 49.38 7.88
C LEU A 67 4.79 48.52 6.92
N MET A 68 4.53 48.99 5.70
CA MET A 68 3.83 48.20 4.67
C MET A 68 4.68 47.02 4.19
N LEU A 69 6.00 47.20 4.02
CA LEU A 69 6.93 46.14 3.67
C LEU A 69 7.03 45.07 4.78
N ILE A 70 7.23 45.49 6.03
CA ILE A 70 7.28 44.59 7.20
C ILE A 70 5.96 43.83 7.34
N LYS A 71 4.81 44.51 7.18
CA LYS A 71 3.50 43.87 7.18
C LYS A 71 3.41 42.79 6.09
N MET A 72 3.81 43.10 4.85
CA MET A 72 3.76 42.16 3.73
C MET A 72 4.67 40.94 3.96
N GLN A 73 5.85 41.14 4.55
CA GLN A 73 6.77 40.05 4.93
C GLN A 73 6.17 39.16 6.03
N LEU A 74 5.58 39.74 7.07
CA LEU A 74 4.89 38.97 8.12
C LEU A 74 3.66 38.23 7.58
N GLU A 75 2.86 38.84 6.71
CA GLU A 75 1.73 38.19 6.03
C GLU A 75 2.19 37.07 5.08
N GLN A 76 3.41 37.11 4.55
CA GLN A 76 4.02 36.02 3.79
C GLN A 76 4.47 34.88 4.72
N GLN A 77 5.23 35.18 5.78
CA GLN A 77 5.68 34.19 6.77
C GLN A 77 4.50 33.46 7.43
N ILE A 78 3.41 34.17 7.77
CA ILE A 78 2.19 33.55 8.31
C ILE A 78 1.57 32.57 7.31
N ARG A 79 1.57 32.90 6.01
CA ARG A 79 1.06 32.00 4.96
C ARG A 79 1.95 30.76 4.78
N GLU A 80 3.27 30.94 4.79
CA GLU A 80 4.25 29.85 4.70
C GLU A 80 4.15 28.90 5.91
N LEU A 81 4.18 29.42 7.14
CA LEU A 81 4.00 28.63 8.37
C LEU A 81 2.62 27.93 8.42
N THR A 82 1.58 28.55 7.86
CA THR A 82 0.26 27.90 7.78
C THR A 82 0.26 26.75 6.78
N ALA A 83 0.92 26.89 5.62
CA ALA A 83 1.07 25.82 4.64
C ALA A 83 1.93 24.66 5.19
N GLU A 84 3.05 24.97 5.84
CA GLU A 84 3.91 23.98 6.50
C GLU A 84 3.17 23.22 7.59
N LYS A 85 2.41 23.93 8.46
CA LYS A 85 1.55 23.29 9.46
C LYS A 85 0.55 22.32 8.84
N VAL A 86 -0.05 22.66 7.69
CA VAL A 86 -0.97 21.75 6.97
C VAL A 86 -0.21 20.52 6.44
N SER A 87 0.96 20.69 5.82
CA SER A 87 1.81 19.57 5.38
C SER A 87 2.14 18.62 6.53
N VAL A 88 2.70 19.15 7.62
CA VAL A 88 3.07 18.37 8.81
C VAL A 88 1.86 17.69 9.44
N THR A 89 0.67 18.32 9.43
CA THR A 89 -0.56 17.68 9.93
C THR A 89 -0.97 16.51 9.04
N GLN A 90 -0.83 16.64 7.73
CA GLN A 90 -1.16 15.59 6.76
C GLN A 90 -0.15 14.43 6.81
N GLU A 91 1.14 14.72 6.96
CA GLU A 91 2.19 13.72 7.22
C GLU A 91 1.93 12.97 8.54
N CYS A 92 1.58 13.69 9.61
CA CYS A 92 1.18 13.09 10.90
C CYS A 92 -0.04 12.17 10.76
N GLN A 93 -0.99 12.49 9.88
CA GLN A 93 -2.16 11.66 9.62
C GLN A 93 -1.76 10.37 8.88
N VAL A 94 -0.97 10.47 7.81
CA VAL A 94 -0.47 9.31 7.07
C VAL A 94 0.35 8.38 7.97
N LEU A 95 1.20 8.92 8.85
CA LEU A 95 1.97 8.12 9.80
C LEU A 95 1.08 7.38 10.82
N ARG A 96 -0.04 7.98 11.26
CA ARG A 96 -1.02 7.30 12.13
C ARG A 96 -1.77 6.19 11.41
N GLU A 97 -2.16 6.41 10.16
CA GLU A 97 -2.82 5.39 9.33
C GLU A 97 -1.86 4.22 9.06
N GLN A 98 -0.58 4.49 8.79
CA GLN A 98 0.48 3.47 8.65
C GLN A 98 0.71 2.70 9.96
N LEU A 99 0.74 3.38 11.11
CA LEU A 99 0.88 2.74 12.42
C LEU A 99 -0.29 1.80 12.71
N ASN A 100 -1.54 2.27 12.57
CA ASN A 100 -2.73 1.45 12.74
C ASN A 100 -2.70 0.19 11.84
N THR A 101 -2.30 0.36 10.56
CA THR A 101 -2.16 -0.75 9.61
C THR A 101 -1.08 -1.76 10.03
N ALA A 102 -0.01 -1.30 10.70
CA ALA A 102 1.04 -2.16 11.22
C ALA A 102 0.61 -2.90 12.50
N GLU A 103 -0.13 -2.23 13.39
CA GLU A 103 -0.71 -2.81 14.60
C GLU A 103 -1.75 -3.89 14.27
N GLU A 104 -2.62 -3.66 13.27
CA GLU A 104 -3.58 -4.66 12.79
C GLU A 104 -2.88 -5.92 12.25
N LYS A 105 -1.87 -5.74 11.38
CA LYS A 105 -1.04 -6.86 10.87
C LYS A 105 -0.31 -7.62 11.98
N LEU A 106 0.14 -6.92 13.02
CA LEU A 106 0.78 -7.55 14.17
C LEU A 106 -0.22 -8.38 14.99
N SER A 107 -1.44 -7.86 15.18
CA SER A 107 -2.55 -8.57 15.83
C SER A 107 -2.91 -9.86 15.07
N ASP A 108 -3.06 -9.78 13.75
CA ASP A 108 -3.32 -10.94 12.90
C ASP A 108 -2.20 -11.98 12.95
N ALA A 109 -0.93 -11.54 12.94
CA ALA A 109 0.23 -12.43 13.07
C ALA A 109 0.28 -13.14 14.43
N ILE A 110 -0.11 -12.46 15.52
CA ILE A 110 -0.23 -13.06 16.86
C ILE A 110 -1.36 -14.10 16.85
N ALA A 111 -2.54 -13.77 16.33
CA ALA A 111 -3.67 -14.69 16.26
C ALA A 111 -3.38 -15.95 15.41
N LEU A 112 -2.67 -15.79 14.29
CA LEU A 112 -2.19 -16.91 13.46
C LEU A 112 -1.20 -17.81 14.22
N LYS A 113 -0.25 -17.20 14.94
CA LYS A 113 0.74 -17.93 15.77
C LYS A 113 0.07 -18.70 16.92
N GLU A 114 -0.96 -18.13 17.55
CA GLU A 114 -1.72 -18.81 18.59
C GLU A 114 -2.48 -20.01 18.05
N ARG A 115 -3.19 -19.88 16.92
CA ARG A 115 -3.86 -21.02 16.25
C ARG A 115 -2.87 -22.14 15.91
N ALA A 116 -1.74 -21.81 15.29
CA ALA A 116 -0.71 -22.79 14.95
C ALA A 116 -0.13 -23.50 16.20
N MET A 117 0.04 -22.78 17.33
CA MET A 117 0.45 -23.40 18.59
C MET A 117 -0.64 -24.31 19.18
N GLN A 118 -1.91 -23.98 19.00
CA GLN A 118 -3.06 -24.79 19.43
C GLN A 118 -3.19 -26.07 18.58
N GLU A 119 -3.05 -25.96 17.26
CA GLU A 119 -3.00 -27.11 16.35
C GLU A 119 -1.82 -28.03 16.67
N ALA A 120 -0.63 -27.48 16.93
CA ALA A 120 0.54 -28.26 17.34
C ALA A 120 0.31 -29.01 18.66
N ARG A 121 -0.35 -28.39 19.65
CA ARG A 121 -0.75 -29.06 20.91
C ARG A 121 -1.74 -30.19 20.67
N LEU A 122 -2.74 -29.99 19.81
CA LEU A 122 -3.71 -31.03 19.46
C LEU A 122 -3.07 -32.18 18.68
N SER A 123 -2.10 -31.91 17.80
CA SER A 123 -1.35 -32.97 17.12
C SER A 123 -0.45 -33.75 18.08
N ALA A 124 0.19 -33.09 19.06
CA ALA A 124 1.01 -33.74 20.06
C ALA A 124 0.19 -34.65 20.99
N ALA A 125 -0.97 -34.17 21.47
CA ALA A 125 -1.88 -34.96 22.30
C ALA A 125 -2.41 -36.20 21.56
N LYS A 126 -2.73 -36.07 20.26
CA LYS A 126 -3.08 -37.24 19.44
C LYS A 126 -1.92 -38.22 19.28
N LEU A 127 -0.69 -37.74 19.10
CA LEU A 127 0.50 -38.59 19.02
C LEU A 127 0.70 -39.39 20.32
N GLU A 128 0.53 -38.75 21.47
CA GLU A 128 0.55 -39.39 22.79
C GLU A 128 -0.57 -40.43 22.94
N GLU A 129 -1.79 -40.16 22.46
CA GLU A 129 -2.87 -41.17 22.40
C GLU A 129 -2.50 -42.38 21.52
N TRP A 130 -1.88 -42.17 20.36
CA TRP A 130 -1.41 -43.25 19.48
C TRP A 130 -0.24 -44.05 20.09
N GLU A 131 0.71 -43.39 20.74
CA GLU A 131 1.83 -44.05 21.44
C GLU A 131 1.32 -44.92 22.61
N ASN A 132 0.36 -44.42 23.40
CA ASN A 132 -0.28 -45.21 24.45
C ASN A 132 -1.04 -46.42 23.89
N GLN A 133 -1.84 -46.25 22.83
CA GLN A 133 -2.53 -47.37 22.16
C GLN A 133 -1.55 -48.40 21.57
N HIS A 134 -0.38 -47.96 21.11
CA HIS A 134 0.66 -48.85 20.63
C HIS A 134 1.28 -49.66 21.78
N SER A 135 1.57 -49.01 22.92
CA SER A 135 2.06 -49.67 24.13
C SER A 135 1.06 -50.70 24.67
N ASP A 136 -0.23 -50.35 24.76
CA ASP A 136 -1.30 -51.28 25.16
C ASP A 136 -1.37 -52.51 24.23
N TYR A 137 -1.13 -52.31 22.93
CA TYR A 137 -1.08 -53.39 21.94
C TYR A 137 0.17 -54.26 22.08
N GLU A 138 1.33 -53.68 22.36
CA GLU A 138 2.56 -54.44 22.63
C GLU A 138 2.44 -55.28 23.92
N GLU A 139 1.85 -54.73 25.00
CA GLU A 139 1.56 -55.50 26.22
C GLU A 139 0.57 -56.64 25.94
N MET A 140 -0.46 -56.41 25.13
CA MET A 140 -1.41 -57.45 24.74
C MET A 140 -0.75 -58.57 23.92
N GLN A 141 0.20 -58.24 23.02
CA GLN A 141 0.96 -59.23 22.27
C GLN A 141 1.88 -60.06 23.18
N LEU A 142 2.58 -59.43 24.12
CA LEU A 142 3.40 -60.14 25.11
C LEU A 142 2.57 -61.08 25.99
N GLN A 143 1.38 -60.66 26.44
CA GLN A 143 0.47 -61.54 27.16
C GLN A 143 -0.01 -62.70 26.29
N LYS A 144 -0.30 -62.46 25.00
CA LYS A 144 -0.68 -63.51 24.06
C LYS A 144 0.44 -64.54 23.88
N GLU A 145 1.69 -64.11 23.68
CA GLU A 145 2.84 -65.02 23.57
C GLU A 145 3.01 -65.86 24.85
N MET A 146 2.87 -65.27 26.04
CA MET A 146 2.89 -66.02 27.30
C MET A 146 1.79 -67.10 27.39
N TYR A 147 0.57 -66.80 26.95
CA TYR A 147 -0.51 -67.79 26.94
C TYR A 147 -0.28 -68.89 25.86
N GLU A 148 0.27 -68.54 24.70
CA GLU A 148 0.64 -69.52 23.67
C GLU A 148 1.76 -70.46 24.14
N GLU A 149 2.72 -69.96 24.93
CA GLU A 149 3.75 -70.78 25.58
C GLU A 149 3.17 -71.67 26.70
N GLU A 150 2.26 -71.16 27.54
CA GLU A 150 1.58 -71.98 28.56
C GLU A 150 0.72 -73.09 27.94
N ILE A 151 0.02 -72.80 26.84
CA ILE A 151 -0.74 -73.80 26.06
C ILE A 151 0.22 -74.86 25.51
N SER A 152 1.31 -74.44 24.85
CA SER A 152 2.33 -75.35 24.32
C SER A 152 2.92 -76.27 25.38
N GLN A 153 3.17 -75.75 26.59
CA GLN A 153 3.66 -76.54 27.72
C GLN A 153 2.62 -77.55 28.22
N LYS A 154 1.35 -77.17 28.30
CA LYS A 154 0.25 -78.09 28.69
C LYS A 154 -0.01 -79.16 27.64
N GLU A 155 0.12 -78.84 26.35
CA GLU A 155 0.03 -79.84 25.27
C GLU A 155 1.14 -80.90 25.38
N GLN A 156 2.38 -80.48 25.66
CA GLN A 156 3.49 -81.42 25.92
C GLN A 156 3.22 -82.31 27.14
N ASP A 157 2.64 -81.75 28.20
CA ASP A 157 2.25 -82.52 29.38
C ASP A 157 1.12 -83.53 29.11
N ILE A 158 0.12 -83.15 28.30
CA ILE A 158 -0.93 -84.07 27.85
C ILE A 158 -0.34 -85.22 27.01
N ILE A 159 0.59 -84.93 26.10
CA ILE A 159 1.30 -85.95 25.31
C ILE A 159 2.06 -86.91 26.23
N ARG A 160 2.78 -86.39 27.22
CA ARG A 160 3.51 -87.19 28.22
C ARG A 160 2.59 -88.09 29.05
N LEU A 161 1.48 -87.55 29.56
CA LEU A 161 0.50 -88.28 30.37
C LEU A 161 -0.23 -89.35 29.54
N ASN A 162 -0.58 -89.06 28.29
CA ASN A 162 -1.17 -90.05 27.38
C ASN A 162 -0.19 -91.20 27.07
N GLY A 163 1.10 -90.91 26.92
CA GLY A 163 2.13 -91.96 26.81
C GLY A 163 2.21 -92.85 28.06
N GLN A 164 2.11 -92.27 29.26
CA GLN A 164 2.05 -93.03 30.51
C GLN A 164 0.77 -93.89 30.62
N LEU A 165 -0.39 -93.35 30.26
CA LEU A 165 -1.66 -94.08 30.22
C LEU A 165 -1.61 -95.26 29.25
N SER A 166 -1.01 -95.08 28.07
CA SER A 166 -0.84 -96.15 27.08
C SER A 166 0.05 -97.28 27.61
N ASN A 167 1.13 -96.96 28.34
CA ASN A 167 1.95 -97.97 29.01
C ASN A 167 1.16 -98.75 30.07
N TYR A 168 0.40 -98.05 30.93
CA TYR A 168 -0.46 -98.71 31.94
C TYR A 168 -1.56 -99.59 31.33
N GLN A 169 -2.12 -99.19 30.18
CA GLN A 169 -3.07 -100.02 29.43
C GLN A 169 -2.39 -101.31 28.95
N HIS A 170 -1.18 -101.22 28.40
CA HIS A 170 -0.44 -102.39 27.92
C HIS A 170 -0.05 -103.34 29.08
N ASP A 171 0.39 -102.80 30.22
CA ASP A 171 0.67 -103.58 31.43
C ASP A 171 -0.58 -104.30 31.96
N TYR A 172 -1.74 -103.65 31.90
CA TYR A 172 -3.02 -104.23 32.30
C TYR A 172 -3.46 -105.36 31.36
N GLU A 173 -3.36 -105.17 30.04
CA GLU A 173 -3.65 -106.21 29.04
C GLU A 173 -2.73 -107.43 29.22
N ALA A 174 -1.44 -107.22 29.47
CA ALA A 174 -0.48 -108.28 29.75
C ALA A 174 -0.82 -109.06 31.04
N LEU A 175 -1.31 -108.36 32.07
CA LEU A 175 -1.77 -108.99 33.31
C LEU A 175 -3.06 -109.80 33.09
N GLN A 176 -4.02 -109.27 32.31
CA GLN A 176 -5.27 -109.95 31.96
C GLN A 176 -5.01 -111.23 31.16
N ALA A 177 -4.08 -111.19 30.19
CA ALA A 177 -3.65 -112.37 29.45
C ALA A 177 -3.02 -113.43 30.38
N ARG A 178 -2.23 -113.02 31.38
CA ARG A 178 -1.70 -113.93 32.41
C ARG A 178 -2.78 -114.58 33.25
N MET A 179 -3.81 -113.82 33.68
CA MET A 179 -4.94 -114.40 34.44
C MET A 179 -5.68 -115.44 33.61
N LYS A 180 -6.01 -115.13 32.35
CA LYS A 180 -6.70 -116.06 31.46
C LYS A 180 -5.92 -117.37 31.23
N ASN A 181 -4.60 -117.29 31.08
CA ASN A 181 -3.76 -118.49 30.96
C ASN A 181 -3.81 -119.35 32.25
N MET A 182 -3.81 -118.73 33.43
CA MET A 182 -3.96 -119.46 34.70
C MET A 182 -5.37 -120.07 34.87
N GLU A 183 -6.42 -119.41 34.38
CA GLU A 183 -7.78 -119.95 34.33
C GLU A 183 -7.89 -121.15 33.38
N GLU A 184 -7.28 -121.08 32.20
CA GLU A 184 -7.21 -122.21 31.26
C GLU A 184 -6.41 -123.40 31.81
N ASP A 185 -5.36 -123.16 32.60
CA ASP A 185 -4.61 -124.22 33.27
C ASP A 185 -5.36 -124.83 34.46
N LEU A 186 -6.18 -124.05 35.17
CA LEU A 186 -7.13 -124.57 36.19
C LEU A 186 -8.26 -125.40 35.57
N LEU A 187 -8.77 -125.01 34.40
CA LEU A 187 -9.79 -125.77 33.67
C LEU A 187 -9.29 -127.15 33.21
N LYS A 188 -8.01 -127.29 32.87
CA LYS A 188 -7.41 -128.58 32.44
C LYS A 188 -7.27 -129.60 33.56
N VAL A 189 -7.35 -129.19 34.84
CA VAL A 189 -7.17 -130.07 36.01
C VAL A 189 -8.51 -130.62 36.54
N SER A 190 -9.66 -130.13 36.05
CA SER A 190 -10.97 -130.30 36.70
C SER A 190 -12.06 -130.96 35.83
N LEU A 191 -11.81 -132.15 35.26
CA LEU A 191 -12.87 -132.99 34.67
C LEU A 191 -12.54 -134.50 34.65
N GLY A 192 -13.29 -135.29 35.42
CA GLY A 192 -13.18 -136.77 35.50
C GLY A 192 -14.31 -137.41 36.33
N LEU A 193 -15.40 -137.79 35.68
CA LEU A 193 -16.60 -138.50 36.19
C LEU A 193 -16.34 -140.04 36.38
N PRO A 194 -17.27 -140.92 36.87
CA PRO A 194 -18.74 -140.79 37.00
C PRO A 194 -19.46 -141.44 38.24
N GLN A 195 -20.79 -141.27 38.28
CA GLN A 195 -21.86 -142.01 39.02
C GLN A 195 -22.41 -143.16 38.10
N PRO A 196 -23.31 -144.13 38.47
CA PRO A 196 -24.10 -144.30 39.71
C PRO A 196 -24.33 -145.76 40.24
N GLU A 197 -24.81 -145.91 41.49
CA GLU A 197 -25.55 -147.09 41.98
C GLU A 197 -26.65 -146.63 42.98
N MET A 198 -27.93 -146.62 42.56
CA MET A 198 -29.07 -146.18 43.39
C MET A 198 -30.33 -147.07 43.27
N GLU A 199 -30.41 -147.96 42.26
CA GLU A 199 -31.66 -148.68 41.95
C GLU A 199 -31.79 -150.08 42.58
N GLU A 200 -30.72 -150.71 43.08
CA GLU A 200 -30.81 -152.04 43.71
C GLU A 200 -31.37 -152.00 45.15
N MET A 201 -31.39 -150.82 45.80
CA MET A 201 -31.88 -150.69 47.19
C MET A 201 -33.41 -150.61 47.31
N LEU A 202 -34.15 -150.50 46.20
CA LEU A 202 -35.63 -150.53 46.21
C LEU A 202 -36.20 -151.94 46.31
N ARG A 203 -35.41 -152.98 46.02
CA ARG A 203 -35.87 -154.38 45.93
C ARG A 203 -35.90 -155.14 47.26
N GLN A 204 -35.43 -154.54 48.35
CA GLN A 204 -35.49 -155.13 49.71
C GLN A 204 -36.68 -154.63 50.53
N LYS A 205 -37.53 -153.77 49.95
CA LYS A 205 -38.71 -153.19 50.61
C LYS A 205 -39.91 -154.14 50.66
N GLU A 206 -40.07 -155.00 49.65
CA GLU A 206 -41.34 -155.71 49.39
C GLU A 206 -41.48 -157.08 50.11
N GLU A 207 -40.38 -157.70 50.56
CA GLU A 207 -40.41 -159.05 51.17
C GLU A 207 -40.73 -159.07 52.68
N ALA A 208 -40.73 -157.91 53.35
CA ALA A 208 -41.08 -157.79 54.78
C ALA A 208 -42.59 -157.57 55.02
N GLU A 209 -43.30 -156.91 54.09
CA GLU A 209 -44.69 -156.49 54.26
C GLU A 209 -45.68 -157.68 54.28
N GLN A 210 -45.38 -158.78 53.56
CA GLN A 210 -46.36 -159.84 53.31
C GLN A 210 -46.60 -160.85 54.45
N LYS A 211 -45.85 -160.80 55.57
CA LYS A 211 -45.89 -161.90 56.58
C LYS A 211 -46.80 -161.70 57.78
N TYR A 212 -47.09 -160.46 58.22
CA TYR A 212 -47.98 -160.23 59.37
C TYR A 212 -49.07 -159.17 59.16
N GLU A 213 -49.32 -158.77 57.90
CA GLU A 213 -50.64 -158.28 57.47
C GLU A 213 -51.77 -159.30 57.76
N LYS A 214 -51.41 -160.59 57.88
CA LYS A 214 -52.30 -161.61 58.44
C LYS A 214 -52.30 -161.56 59.97
N LEU A 215 -53.24 -160.74 60.45
CA LEU A 215 -54.56 -161.22 60.88
C LEU A 215 -54.99 -160.55 62.19
N LEU A 216 -54.04 -160.01 62.94
CA LEU A 216 -54.27 -159.54 64.29
C LEU A 216 -54.52 -158.03 64.36
N MET A 217 -55.74 -157.65 63.98
CA MET A 217 -56.42 -156.45 64.49
C MET A 217 -55.77 -155.11 64.08
N LYS A 218 -56.06 -154.52 62.92
CA LYS A 218 -57.36 -154.55 62.20
C LYS A 218 -58.61 -154.29 63.09
N MET A 219 -58.41 -153.87 64.35
CA MET A 219 -59.47 -153.32 65.22
C MET A 219 -59.06 -151.99 65.86
N GLU A 220 -57.77 -151.80 66.19
CA GLU A 220 -57.31 -150.54 66.82
C GLU A 220 -57.11 -149.41 65.79
N GLU A 221 -56.66 -149.72 64.57
CA GLU A 221 -56.41 -148.72 63.51
C GLU A 221 -57.68 -147.96 63.07
N ASN A 222 -58.85 -148.62 63.08
CA ASN A 222 -60.13 -147.99 62.73
C ASN A 222 -60.60 -146.94 63.75
N ALA A 223 -60.07 -146.93 64.98
CA ALA A 223 -60.37 -145.91 65.98
C ALA A 223 -59.50 -144.65 65.82
N ILE A 224 -58.30 -144.79 65.24
CA ILE A 224 -57.31 -143.70 65.11
C ILE A 224 -57.46 -142.97 63.76
N ALA A 225 -57.83 -143.68 62.69
CA ALA A 225 -58.00 -143.10 61.35
C ALA A 225 -59.06 -141.98 61.30
N LEU A 226 -60.17 -142.12 62.05
CA LEU A 226 -61.28 -141.15 62.04
C LEU A 226 -60.92 -139.81 62.70
N GLU A 227 -59.99 -139.80 63.66
CA GLU A 227 -59.57 -138.57 64.35
C GLU A 227 -58.50 -137.83 63.53
N GLN A 228 -57.64 -138.55 62.80
CA GLN A 228 -56.62 -137.97 61.93
C GLN A 228 -57.23 -137.29 60.68
N GLU A 229 -58.28 -137.87 60.08
CA GLU A 229 -58.99 -137.27 58.94
C GLU A 229 -59.64 -135.92 59.30
N ARG A 230 -60.11 -135.77 60.55
CA ARG A 230 -60.65 -134.49 61.07
C ARG A 230 -59.60 -133.40 61.27
N GLN A 231 -58.36 -133.77 61.54
CA GLN A 231 -57.28 -132.83 61.78
C GLN A 231 -56.69 -132.31 60.45
N ALA A 232 -56.38 -133.22 59.52
CA ALA A 232 -55.88 -132.87 58.19
C ALA A 232 -56.80 -131.90 57.43
N ARG A 233 -58.13 -132.12 57.53
CA ARG A 233 -59.12 -131.28 56.84
C ARG A 233 -59.24 -129.85 57.42
N LYS A 234 -58.84 -129.63 58.67
CA LYS A 234 -58.75 -128.27 59.25
C LYS A 234 -57.49 -127.55 58.77
N GLU A 235 -56.35 -128.24 58.79
CA GLU A 235 -55.06 -127.69 58.37
C GLU A 235 -55.07 -127.30 56.88
N GLU A 236 -55.68 -128.12 56.02
CA GLU A 236 -55.89 -127.81 54.60
C GLU A 236 -56.76 -126.56 54.40
N GLN A 237 -57.82 -126.40 55.20
CA GLN A 237 -58.74 -125.26 55.12
C GLN A 237 -58.13 -123.96 55.70
N GLU A 238 -57.24 -124.06 56.69
CA GLU A 238 -56.43 -122.94 57.19
C GLU A 238 -55.36 -122.50 56.18
N GLN A 239 -54.67 -123.44 55.51
CA GLN A 239 -53.73 -123.11 54.43
C GLN A 239 -54.44 -122.44 53.23
N GLN A 240 -55.62 -122.93 52.84
CA GLN A 240 -56.43 -122.32 51.79
C GLN A 240 -56.79 -120.86 52.11
N ASN A 241 -57.21 -120.59 53.36
CA ASN A 241 -57.53 -119.25 53.82
C ASN A 241 -56.30 -118.34 53.84
N LEU A 242 -55.16 -118.81 54.35
CA LEU A 242 -53.89 -118.05 54.35
C LEU A 242 -53.40 -117.70 52.94
N MET A 243 -53.54 -118.61 51.98
CA MET A 243 -53.23 -118.33 50.57
C MET A 243 -54.13 -117.26 49.96
N THR A 244 -55.44 -117.26 50.28
CA THR A 244 -56.36 -116.22 49.79
C THR A 244 -56.17 -114.86 50.47
N GLU A 245 -55.85 -114.82 51.76
CA GLU A 245 -55.45 -113.58 52.46
C GLU A 245 -54.16 -113.01 51.87
N ARG A 246 -53.14 -113.85 51.69
CA ARG A 246 -51.87 -113.46 51.07
C ARG A 246 -52.07 -112.93 49.64
N GLY A 247 -52.89 -113.59 48.83
CA GLY A 247 -53.23 -113.15 47.48
C GLY A 247 -53.91 -111.77 47.46
N LYS A 248 -54.80 -111.47 48.41
CA LYS A 248 -55.39 -110.12 48.55
C LYS A 248 -54.33 -109.09 48.93
N TRP A 249 -53.44 -109.39 49.88
CA TRP A 249 -52.37 -108.48 50.28
C TRP A 249 -51.38 -108.20 49.14
N GLU A 250 -50.98 -109.21 48.37
CA GLU A 250 -50.13 -109.06 47.19
C GLU A 250 -50.84 -108.22 46.10
N GLN A 251 -52.13 -108.46 45.85
CA GLN A 251 -52.91 -107.68 44.88
C GLN A 251 -53.10 -106.22 45.33
N GLN A 252 -53.28 -105.96 46.63
CA GLN A 252 -53.43 -104.62 47.18
C GLN A 252 -52.10 -103.85 47.23
N ALA A 253 -50.98 -104.53 47.46
CA ALA A 253 -49.64 -103.96 47.33
C ALA A 253 -49.35 -103.51 45.88
N LEU A 254 -49.70 -104.35 44.88
CA LEU A 254 -49.56 -104.01 43.46
C LEU A 254 -50.41 -102.81 43.04
N ILE A 255 -51.60 -102.63 43.62
CA ILE A 255 -52.44 -101.44 43.37
C ILE A 255 -51.74 -100.18 43.91
N VAL A 256 -51.25 -100.21 45.15
CA VAL A 256 -50.55 -99.07 45.77
C VAL A 256 -49.24 -98.74 45.03
N GLU A 257 -48.50 -99.74 44.57
CA GLU A 257 -47.29 -99.54 43.75
C GLU A 257 -47.62 -98.92 42.39
N ARG A 258 -48.71 -99.38 41.74
CA ARG A 258 -49.21 -98.80 40.49
C ARG A 258 -49.67 -97.35 40.67
N GLU A 259 -50.46 -97.03 41.70
CA GLU A 259 -50.90 -95.67 41.99
C GLU A 259 -49.70 -94.73 42.25
N LYS A 260 -48.67 -95.23 42.94
CA LYS A 260 -47.42 -94.49 43.16
C LYS A 260 -46.65 -94.24 41.85
N LEU A 261 -46.58 -95.22 40.96
CA LEU A 261 -45.97 -95.06 39.62
C LEU A 261 -46.78 -94.09 38.74
N GLU A 262 -48.11 -94.15 38.76
CA GLU A 262 -48.97 -93.21 38.02
C GLU A 262 -48.81 -91.77 38.54
N GLN A 263 -48.70 -91.57 39.86
CA GLN A 263 -48.37 -90.26 40.44
C GLN A 263 -46.97 -89.77 40.03
N GLN A 264 -45.96 -90.65 39.98
CA GLN A 264 -44.61 -90.29 39.53
C GLN A 264 -44.55 -89.94 38.04
N ILE A 265 -45.32 -90.63 37.20
CA ILE A 265 -45.46 -90.30 35.77
C ILE A 265 -46.14 -88.93 35.61
N LEU A 266 -47.23 -88.68 36.33
CA LEU A 266 -47.93 -87.39 36.30
C LEU A 266 -47.05 -86.22 36.79
N SER A 267 -46.24 -86.41 37.83
CA SER A 267 -45.29 -85.37 38.27
C SER A 267 -44.19 -85.14 37.23
N ALA A 268 -43.60 -86.20 36.68
CA ALA A 268 -42.56 -86.08 35.66
C ALA A 268 -43.08 -85.46 34.34
N GLU A 269 -44.31 -85.77 33.94
CA GLU A 269 -44.94 -85.17 32.76
C GLU A 269 -45.25 -83.68 32.99
N LYS A 270 -45.73 -83.32 34.19
CA LYS A 270 -45.90 -81.92 34.59
C LYS A 270 -44.58 -81.16 34.57
N GLU A 271 -43.54 -81.66 35.23
CA GLU A 271 -42.20 -81.06 35.24
C GLU A 271 -41.64 -80.92 33.81
N ARG A 272 -41.85 -81.92 32.95
CA ARG A 272 -41.44 -81.86 31.54
C ARG A 272 -42.18 -80.77 30.77
N SER A 273 -43.49 -80.60 31.02
CA SER A 273 -44.29 -79.53 30.39
C SER A 273 -43.88 -78.13 30.88
N GLU A 274 -43.58 -77.97 32.18
CA GLU A 274 -43.08 -76.73 32.75
C GLU A 274 -41.68 -76.39 32.21
N HIS A 275 -40.80 -77.38 32.07
CA HIS A 275 -39.48 -77.19 31.47
C HIS A 275 -39.56 -76.80 29.99
N GLN A 276 -40.46 -77.42 29.21
CA GLN A 276 -40.72 -77.02 27.82
C GLN A 276 -41.27 -75.59 27.72
N ALA A 277 -42.18 -75.19 28.61
CA ALA A 277 -42.70 -73.83 28.65
C ALA A 277 -41.60 -72.79 28.98
N LEU A 278 -40.69 -73.12 29.91
CA LEU A 278 -39.54 -72.27 30.23
C LEU A 278 -38.55 -72.15 29.05
N ILE A 279 -38.30 -73.22 28.31
CA ILE A 279 -37.46 -73.18 27.09
C ILE A 279 -38.12 -72.29 26.03
N ALA A 280 -39.41 -72.47 25.75
CA ALA A 280 -40.13 -71.68 24.74
C ALA A 280 -40.20 -70.18 25.09
N GLU A 281 -40.40 -69.81 26.36
CA GLU A 281 -40.38 -68.41 26.77
C GLU A 281 -38.96 -67.82 26.73
N ARG A 282 -37.92 -68.62 27.02
CA ARG A 282 -36.52 -68.21 26.84
C ARG A 282 -36.17 -67.98 25.37
N GLU A 283 -36.51 -68.92 24.47
CA GLU A 283 -36.30 -68.78 23.03
C GLU A 283 -36.99 -67.52 22.48
N LYS A 284 -38.21 -67.24 22.93
CA LYS A 284 -38.97 -66.03 22.59
C LYS A 284 -38.27 -64.75 23.09
N GLN A 285 -37.72 -64.75 24.30
CA GLN A 285 -36.95 -63.62 24.84
C GLN A 285 -35.63 -63.42 24.08
N GLU A 286 -34.92 -64.50 23.73
CA GLU A 286 -33.70 -64.45 22.91
C GLU A 286 -34.01 -63.93 21.50
N GLN A 287 -35.11 -64.35 20.87
CA GLN A 287 -35.57 -63.79 19.59
C GLN A 287 -35.93 -62.29 19.67
N GLN A 288 -36.60 -61.86 20.74
CA GLN A 288 -36.91 -60.44 20.96
C GLN A 288 -35.64 -59.60 21.18
N ALA A 289 -34.66 -60.12 21.93
CA ALA A 289 -33.37 -59.47 22.12
C ALA A 289 -32.61 -59.33 20.80
N LEU A 290 -32.53 -60.39 20.00
CA LEU A 290 -31.92 -60.36 18.66
C LEU A 290 -32.62 -59.39 17.69
N ALA A 291 -33.94 -59.32 17.72
CA ALA A 291 -34.69 -58.35 16.91
C ALA A 291 -34.40 -56.90 17.32
N ALA A 292 -34.41 -56.62 18.63
CA ALA A 292 -34.08 -55.29 19.15
C ALA A 292 -32.61 -54.90 18.93
N GLU A 293 -31.69 -55.87 18.89
CA GLU A 293 -30.29 -55.61 18.54
C GLU A 293 -30.12 -55.30 17.05
N LYS A 294 -30.78 -56.06 16.16
CA LYS A 294 -30.82 -55.77 14.73
C LYS A 294 -31.37 -54.37 14.45
N GLU A 295 -32.49 -53.99 15.06
CA GLU A 295 -33.07 -52.65 14.91
C GLU A 295 -32.09 -51.54 15.36
N LYS A 296 -31.32 -51.76 16.44
CA LYS A 296 -30.28 -50.82 16.88
C LYS A 296 -29.13 -50.72 15.87
N TRP A 297 -28.69 -51.83 15.28
CA TRP A 297 -27.63 -51.84 14.27
C TRP A 297 -28.09 -51.21 12.95
N GLU A 298 -29.33 -51.47 12.52
CA GLU A 298 -29.94 -50.83 11.35
C GLU A 298 -30.07 -49.31 11.52
N LYS A 299 -30.52 -48.84 12.69
CA LYS A 299 -30.55 -47.39 13.01
C LYS A 299 -29.16 -46.77 12.98
N LYS A 300 -28.18 -47.36 13.67
CA LYS A 300 -26.77 -46.89 13.64
C LYS A 300 -26.22 -46.82 12.21
N LEU A 301 -26.49 -47.83 11.38
CA LEU A 301 -26.04 -47.89 10.00
C LEU A 301 -26.69 -46.78 9.15
N ASN A 302 -27.98 -46.53 9.36
CA ASN A 302 -28.72 -45.47 8.68
C ASN A 302 -28.24 -44.07 9.12
N ASP A 303 -27.99 -43.87 10.41
CA ASP A 303 -27.44 -42.62 10.96
C ASP A 303 -26.03 -42.34 10.42
N LEU A 304 -25.15 -43.35 10.37
CA LEU A 304 -23.83 -43.27 9.75
C LEU A 304 -23.91 -42.95 8.25
N LYS A 305 -24.86 -43.55 7.52
CA LYS A 305 -25.09 -43.28 6.10
C LYS A 305 -25.55 -41.84 5.87
N ASN A 306 -26.49 -41.34 6.67
CA ASN A 306 -26.95 -39.95 6.62
C ASN A 306 -25.80 -38.98 6.90
N GLN A 307 -24.98 -39.23 7.93
CA GLN A 307 -23.80 -38.41 8.23
C GLN A 307 -22.79 -38.38 7.07
N TYR A 308 -22.58 -39.50 6.38
CA TYR A 308 -21.72 -39.56 5.20
C TYR A 308 -22.30 -38.76 4.02
N GLU A 309 -23.61 -38.88 3.76
CA GLU A 309 -24.29 -38.10 2.71
C GLU A 309 -24.28 -36.59 3.02
N GLU A 310 -24.45 -36.19 4.29
CA GLU A 310 -24.29 -34.80 4.75
C GLU A 310 -22.86 -34.28 4.54
N GLN A 311 -21.83 -35.07 4.87
CA GLN A 311 -20.43 -34.71 4.62
C GLN A 311 -20.12 -34.60 3.12
N GLU A 312 -20.65 -35.50 2.28
CA GLU A 312 -20.44 -35.44 0.84
C GLU A 312 -21.12 -34.21 0.22
N ASN A 313 -22.33 -33.87 0.65
CA ASN A 313 -23.03 -32.66 0.23
C ASN A 313 -22.29 -31.39 0.68
N TYR A 314 -21.83 -31.33 1.94
CA TYR A 314 -21.02 -30.21 2.45
C TYR A 314 -19.71 -30.05 1.69
N LYS A 315 -19.03 -31.16 1.37
CA LYS A 315 -17.83 -31.16 0.51
C LYS A 315 -18.14 -30.60 -0.88
N ARG A 316 -19.24 -31.05 -1.50
CA ARG A 316 -19.67 -30.57 -2.84
C ARG A 316 -19.99 -29.07 -2.84
N GLU A 317 -20.64 -28.57 -1.80
CA GLU A 317 -20.86 -27.12 -1.63
C GLU A 317 -19.56 -26.33 -1.45
N LEU A 318 -18.55 -26.89 -0.78
CA LEU A 318 -17.23 -26.26 -0.66
C LEU A 318 -16.50 -26.25 -1.99
N GLU A 319 -16.55 -27.33 -2.76
CA GLU A 319 -15.99 -27.41 -4.11
C GLU A 319 -16.63 -26.35 -5.04
N GLU A 320 -17.96 -26.22 -5.04
CA GLU A 320 -18.66 -25.17 -5.82
C GLU A 320 -18.28 -23.74 -5.37
N LYS A 321 -18.16 -23.49 -4.06
CA LYS A 321 -17.70 -22.20 -3.53
C LYS A 321 -16.25 -21.89 -3.95
N VAL A 322 -15.38 -22.90 -3.99
CA VAL A 322 -13.99 -22.76 -4.45
C VAL A 322 -13.93 -22.45 -5.95
N ASP A 323 -14.72 -23.14 -6.78
CA ASP A 323 -14.80 -22.86 -8.23
C ASP A 323 -15.29 -21.44 -8.52
N VAL A 324 -16.30 -20.96 -7.79
CA VAL A 324 -16.78 -19.57 -7.88
C VAL A 324 -15.68 -18.58 -7.47
N LEU A 325 -14.91 -18.86 -6.42
CA LEU A 325 -13.79 -18.01 -6.01
C LEU A 325 -12.67 -17.97 -7.06
N TYR A 326 -12.31 -19.10 -7.67
CA TYR A 326 -11.32 -19.14 -8.75
C TYR A 326 -11.79 -18.35 -9.98
N LYS A 327 -13.05 -18.50 -10.37
CA LYS A 327 -13.63 -17.75 -11.49
C LYS A 327 -13.62 -16.23 -11.21
N ASN A 328 -14.05 -15.82 -10.02
CA ASN A 328 -13.99 -14.41 -9.60
C ASN A 328 -12.55 -13.86 -9.58
N TYR A 329 -11.58 -14.68 -9.17
CA TYR A 329 -10.15 -14.31 -9.22
C TYR A 329 -9.65 -14.12 -10.66
N GLU A 330 -10.02 -15.00 -11.58
CA GLU A 330 -9.63 -14.90 -13.01
C GLU A 330 -10.29 -13.68 -13.69
N GLU A 331 -11.56 -13.41 -13.39
CA GLU A 331 -12.28 -12.22 -13.86
C GLU A 331 -11.64 -10.93 -13.30
N ASN A 332 -11.30 -10.89 -12.01
CA ASN A 332 -10.60 -9.77 -11.39
C ASN A 332 -9.17 -9.58 -11.94
N SER A 333 -8.40 -10.64 -12.14
CA SER A 333 -7.08 -10.59 -12.77
C SER A 333 -7.15 -10.03 -14.19
N SER A 334 -8.17 -10.44 -14.94
CA SER A 334 -8.45 -9.93 -16.29
C SER A 334 -8.89 -8.47 -16.30
N TRP A 335 -9.60 -8.02 -15.26
CA TRP A 335 -10.00 -6.61 -15.10
C TRP A 335 -8.81 -5.73 -14.70
N ILE A 336 -7.96 -6.18 -13.76
CA ILE A 336 -6.72 -5.51 -13.36
C ILE A 336 -5.82 -5.29 -14.58
N LYS A 337 -5.55 -6.33 -15.39
CA LYS A 337 -4.75 -6.21 -16.63
C LYS A 337 -5.29 -5.16 -17.61
N ARG A 338 -6.62 -5.02 -17.73
CA ARG A 338 -7.23 -3.96 -18.55
C ARG A 338 -7.04 -2.57 -17.94
N GLN A 339 -7.07 -2.45 -16.61
CA GLN A 339 -6.79 -1.17 -15.95
C GLN A 339 -5.31 -0.78 -16.07
N GLU A 340 -4.38 -1.72 -15.92
CA GLU A 340 -2.94 -1.51 -16.12
C GLU A 340 -2.65 -0.99 -17.54
N GLN A 341 -3.24 -1.61 -18.57
CA GLN A 341 -3.17 -1.12 -19.95
C GLN A 341 -3.72 0.30 -20.11
N GLN A 342 -4.87 0.62 -19.51
CA GLN A 342 -5.43 1.98 -19.55
C GLN A 342 -4.58 3.02 -18.79
N ILE A 343 -3.82 2.61 -17.77
CA ILE A 343 -2.87 3.48 -17.08
C ILE A 343 -1.66 3.73 -17.98
N GLU A 344 -1.10 2.69 -18.60
CA GLU A 344 0.03 2.81 -19.52
C GLU A 344 -0.30 3.69 -20.75
N GLU A 345 -1.49 3.54 -21.34
CA GLU A 345 -2.00 4.41 -22.41
C GLU A 345 -2.10 5.88 -21.97
N LYS A 346 -2.60 6.14 -20.75
CA LYS A 346 -2.71 7.50 -20.19
C LYS A 346 -1.34 8.10 -19.88
N ASP A 347 -0.40 7.33 -19.36
CA ASP A 347 0.98 7.78 -19.11
C ASP A 347 1.71 8.11 -20.41
N MET A 348 1.50 7.32 -21.47
CA MET A 348 2.02 7.61 -22.82
C MET A 348 1.44 8.93 -23.37
N LEU A 349 0.12 9.14 -23.22
CA LEU A 349 -0.55 10.36 -23.66
C LEU A 349 -0.10 11.59 -22.84
N LEU A 350 0.08 11.43 -21.52
CA LEU A 350 0.56 12.49 -20.63
C LEU A 350 1.99 12.91 -20.98
N LYS A 351 2.89 11.94 -21.23
CA LYS A 351 4.24 12.21 -21.75
C LYS A 351 4.22 12.95 -23.10
N HIS A 352 3.31 12.56 -24.01
CA HIS A 352 3.15 13.25 -25.30
C HIS A 352 2.76 14.72 -25.11
N TYR A 353 1.76 15.01 -24.27
CA TYR A 353 1.35 16.40 -23.99
C TYR A 353 2.43 17.21 -23.27
N GLN A 354 3.19 16.62 -22.33
CA GLN A 354 4.32 17.28 -21.69
C GLN A 354 5.41 17.69 -22.69
N VAL A 355 5.77 16.80 -23.62
CA VAL A 355 6.74 17.11 -24.69
C VAL A 355 6.18 18.18 -25.64
N GLN A 356 4.89 18.12 -25.98
CA GLN A 356 4.23 19.13 -26.80
C GLN A 356 4.22 20.52 -26.12
N GLU A 357 3.95 20.58 -24.82
CA GLU A 357 3.97 21.81 -24.03
C GLU A 357 5.38 22.41 -23.92
N GLN A 358 6.40 21.58 -23.67
CA GLN A 358 7.80 22.01 -23.69
C GLN A 358 8.20 22.58 -25.06
N GLY A 359 7.80 21.92 -26.16
CA GLY A 359 7.99 22.43 -27.52
C GLY A 359 7.31 23.78 -27.74
N ALA A 360 6.06 23.94 -27.30
CA ALA A 360 5.32 25.19 -27.39
C ALA A 360 5.95 26.33 -26.55
N ILE A 361 6.52 26.02 -25.38
CA ILE A 361 7.27 26.98 -24.55
C ILE A 361 8.54 27.44 -25.27
N LEU A 362 9.32 26.53 -25.85
CA LEU A 362 10.51 26.87 -26.64
C LEU A 362 10.16 27.77 -27.83
N THR A 363 9.14 27.41 -28.62
CA THR A 363 8.67 28.23 -29.74
C THR A 363 8.19 29.61 -29.30
N ARG A 364 7.57 29.75 -28.12
CA ARG A 364 7.21 31.08 -27.56
C ARG A 364 8.43 31.89 -27.18
N GLN A 365 9.45 31.27 -26.58
CA GLN A 365 10.71 31.95 -26.23
C GLN A 365 11.48 32.42 -27.48
N GLU A 366 11.52 31.62 -28.53
CA GLU A 366 12.13 32.00 -29.81
C GLU A 366 11.38 33.18 -30.46
N ASN A 367 10.05 33.12 -30.51
CA ASN A 367 9.24 34.23 -31.02
C ASN A 367 9.42 35.53 -30.21
N GLN A 368 9.59 35.43 -28.88
CA GLN A 368 9.90 36.60 -28.05
C GLN A 368 11.27 37.19 -28.42
N LYS A 369 12.34 36.38 -28.52
CA LYS A 369 13.67 36.85 -28.96
C LYS A 369 13.64 37.49 -30.35
N LEU A 370 12.88 36.92 -31.29
CA LEU A 370 12.68 37.50 -32.61
C LEU A 370 11.96 38.84 -32.54
N LYS A 371 10.95 38.97 -31.68
CA LYS A 371 10.26 40.25 -31.45
C LYS A 371 11.20 41.30 -30.86
N ASP A 372 11.97 40.95 -29.82
CA ASP A 372 12.94 41.86 -29.20
C ASP A 372 13.99 42.33 -30.22
N THR A 373 14.44 41.43 -31.11
CA THR A 373 15.34 41.76 -32.23
C THR A 373 14.68 42.70 -33.24
N ILE A 374 13.41 42.47 -33.60
CA ILE A 374 12.65 43.33 -34.51
C ILE A 374 12.47 44.73 -33.91
N ASP A 375 12.16 44.84 -32.62
CA ASP A 375 11.93 46.12 -31.96
C ASP A 375 13.25 46.92 -31.83
N SER A 376 14.38 46.25 -31.51
CA SER A 376 15.72 46.87 -31.57
C SER A 376 16.12 47.32 -32.98
N LEU A 377 15.76 46.56 -34.03
CA LEU A 377 15.97 46.97 -35.42
C LEU A 377 15.12 48.18 -35.80
N LYS A 378 13.88 48.30 -35.30
CA LYS A 378 13.04 49.49 -35.50
C LYS A 378 13.65 50.73 -34.85
N GLU A 379 14.13 50.63 -33.61
CA GLU A 379 14.84 51.72 -32.94
C GLU A 379 16.08 52.16 -33.73
N THR A 380 16.86 51.20 -34.24
CA THR A 380 18.03 51.48 -35.07
C THR A 380 17.64 52.20 -36.37
N ILE A 381 16.56 51.78 -37.04
CA ILE A 381 16.04 52.44 -38.24
C ILE A 381 15.52 53.84 -37.93
N GLN A 382 14.83 54.03 -36.80
CA GLN A 382 14.35 55.33 -36.33
C GLN A 382 15.51 56.31 -36.12
N MET A 383 16.58 55.88 -35.44
CA MET A 383 17.80 56.68 -35.28
C MET A 383 18.45 57.04 -36.63
N ILE A 384 18.47 56.12 -37.60
CA ILE A 384 19.01 56.39 -38.95
C ILE A 384 18.13 57.42 -39.68
N MET A 385 16.80 57.35 -39.57
CA MET A 385 15.89 58.33 -40.18
C MET A 385 16.08 59.72 -39.58
N GLU A 386 16.18 59.84 -38.25
CA GLU A 386 16.46 61.11 -37.56
C GLU A 386 17.84 61.70 -37.94
N GLN A 387 18.86 60.85 -38.11
CA GLN A 387 20.16 61.27 -38.64
C GLN A 387 20.09 61.73 -40.11
N MET A 388 19.29 61.08 -40.94
CA MET A 388 19.06 61.51 -42.33
C MET A 388 18.30 62.83 -42.42
N GLU A 389 17.31 63.04 -41.54
CA GLU A 389 16.51 64.26 -41.50
C GLU A 389 17.36 65.46 -41.04
N THR A 390 18.11 65.32 -39.94
CA THR A 390 19.06 66.34 -39.49
C THR A 390 20.19 66.62 -40.50
N GLN A 391 20.68 65.61 -41.22
CA GLN A 391 21.60 65.81 -42.35
C GLN A 391 20.96 66.60 -43.49
N SER A 392 19.71 66.27 -43.86
CA SER A 392 18.94 66.98 -44.89
C SER A 392 18.75 68.46 -44.54
N GLU A 393 18.33 68.77 -43.30
CA GLU A 393 18.24 70.14 -42.79
C GLU A 393 19.57 70.89 -42.87
N SER A 394 20.67 70.25 -42.45
CA SER A 394 22.01 70.86 -42.50
C SER A 394 22.46 71.16 -43.94
N MET A 395 22.13 70.27 -44.89
CA MET A 395 22.42 70.44 -46.32
C MET A 395 21.58 71.57 -46.92
N ASN A 396 20.30 71.68 -46.55
CA ASN A 396 19.41 72.75 -46.99
C ASN A 396 19.91 74.13 -46.52
N LEU A 397 20.29 74.25 -45.24
CA LEU A 397 20.91 75.48 -44.69
C LEU A 397 22.21 75.84 -45.44
N TYR A 398 23.05 74.84 -45.76
CA TYR A 398 24.27 75.06 -46.54
C TYR A 398 23.96 75.53 -47.98
N MET A 399 22.96 74.94 -48.65
CA MET A 399 22.53 75.36 -49.99
C MET A 399 21.92 76.76 -50.00
N GLU A 400 21.10 77.10 -48.99
CA GLU A 400 20.50 78.44 -48.85
C GLU A 400 21.59 79.49 -48.66
N ARG A 401 22.53 79.25 -47.73
CA ARG A 401 23.72 80.09 -47.55
C ARG A 401 24.53 80.23 -48.84
N THR A 402 24.82 79.13 -49.53
CA THR A 402 25.58 79.15 -50.79
C THR A 402 24.85 79.96 -51.87
N THR A 403 23.52 79.94 -51.86
CA THR A 403 22.69 80.71 -52.79
C THR A 403 22.68 82.20 -52.44
N GLN A 404 22.63 82.54 -51.15
CA GLN A 404 22.77 83.92 -50.65
C GLN A 404 24.17 84.50 -50.94
N GLU A 405 25.24 83.71 -50.75
CA GLU A 405 26.62 84.08 -51.12
C GLU A 405 26.75 84.28 -52.63
N ARG A 406 26.11 83.45 -53.46
CA ARG A 406 26.04 83.63 -54.93
C ARG A 406 25.32 84.93 -55.32
N ASP A 407 24.19 85.23 -54.70
CA ASP A 407 23.38 86.41 -55.05
C ASP A 407 24.02 87.73 -54.57
N THR A 408 24.65 87.73 -53.39
CA THR A 408 25.46 88.87 -52.92
C THR A 408 26.68 89.10 -53.82
N LEU A 409 27.36 88.05 -54.26
CA LEU A 409 28.48 88.15 -55.20
C LEU A 409 28.02 88.63 -56.59
N LYS A 410 26.86 88.17 -57.07
CA LYS A 410 26.20 88.68 -58.30
C LYS A 410 25.84 90.16 -58.18
N LYS A 411 25.34 90.61 -57.02
CA LYS A 411 25.08 92.03 -56.74
C LYS A 411 26.36 92.85 -56.76
N ALA A 412 27.43 92.39 -56.11
CA ALA A 412 28.73 93.06 -56.10
C ALA A 412 29.35 93.16 -57.51
N ILE A 413 29.20 92.12 -58.36
CA ILE A 413 29.59 92.19 -59.78
C ILE A 413 28.75 93.23 -60.54
N GLY A 414 27.44 93.29 -60.28
CA GLY A 414 26.55 94.30 -60.87
C GLY A 414 26.93 95.73 -60.47
N GLU A 415 27.21 95.96 -59.19
CA GLU A 415 27.71 97.24 -58.65
C GLU A 415 29.08 97.60 -59.24
N GLN A 416 30.00 96.64 -59.36
CA GLN A 416 31.30 96.84 -60.02
C GLN A 416 31.14 97.18 -61.51
N ALA A 417 30.19 96.56 -62.21
CA ALA A 417 29.89 96.87 -63.61
C ALA A 417 29.28 98.27 -63.77
N ALA A 418 28.37 98.67 -62.88
CA ALA A 418 27.79 100.01 -62.84
C ALA A 418 28.86 101.08 -62.57
N LEU A 419 29.75 100.87 -61.58
CA LEU A 419 30.88 101.76 -61.31
C LEU A 419 31.86 101.84 -62.49
N LYS A 420 32.10 100.73 -63.21
CA LYS A 420 32.90 100.74 -64.44
C LYS A 420 32.25 101.57 -65.54
N LEU A 421 30.94 101.44 -65.75
CA LEU A 421 30.17 102.28 -66.69
C LEU A 421 30.25 103.76 -66.30
N GLN A 422 29.99 104.10 -65.04
CA GLN A 422 30.08 105.47 -64.54
C GLN A 422 31.50 106.07 -64.71
N ASN A 423 32.55 105.27 -64.51
CA ASN A 423 33.92 105.70 -64.78
C ASN A 423 34.18 105.95 -66.28
N VAL A 424 33.55 105.20 -67.20
CA VAL A 424 33.61 105.47 -68.65
C VAL A 424 32.87 106.77 -68.98
N GLU A 425 31.68 106.99 -68.43
CA GLU A 425 30.93 108.25 -68.60
C GLU A 425 31.73 109.46 -68.09
N LEU A 426 32.37 109.35 -66.92
CA LEU A 426 33.25 110.38 -66.37
C LEU A 426 34.48 110.64 -67.25
N LEU A 427 35.08 109.59 -67.85
CA LEU A 427 36.18 109.74 -68.80
C LEU A 427 35.75 110.42 -70.11
N ASP A 428 34.55 110.17 -70.60
CA ASP A 428 34.02 110.85 -71.79
C ASP A 428 33.59 112.30 -71.50
N ILE A 429 33.06 112.59 -70.31
CA ILE A 429 32.88 113.97 -69.82
C ILE A 429 34.23 114.68 -69.72
N GLN A 430 35.26 114.02 -69.16
CA GLN A 430 36.60 114.57 -69.06
C GLN A 430 37.21 114.85 -70.44
N ARG A 431 37.02 113.96 -71.42
CA ARG A 431 37.41 114.18 -72.83
C ARG A 431 36.68 115.36 -73.45
N GLY A 432 35.37 115.49 -73.22
CA GLY A 432 34.58 116.63 -73.68
C GLY A 432 35.08 117.97 -73.09
N LEU A 433 35.36 118.01 -71.79
CA LEU A 433 35.96 119.17 -71.12
C LEU A 433 37.37 119.47 -71.63
N LEU A 434 38.20 118.45 -71.86
CA LEU A 434 39.53 118.62 -72.46
C LEU A 434 39.43 119.20 -73.88
N ALA A 435 38.48 118.72 -74.70
CA ALA A 435 38.24 119.27 -76.03
C ALA A 435 37.78 120.74 -75.98
N GLN A 436 36.92 121.11 -75.03
CA GLN A 436 36.55 122.51 -74.79
C GLN A 436 37.74 123.37 -74.34
N ILE A 437 38.63 122.82 -73.49
CA ILE A 437 39.89 123.49 -73.09
C ILE A 437 40.81 123.66 -74.30
N GLU A 438 40.91 122.67 -75.20
CA GLU A 438 41.69 122.73 -76.44
C GLU A 438 41.11 123.79 -77.41
N GLU A 439 39.78 123.85 -77.53
CA GLU A 439 39.07 124.86 -78.34
C GLU A 439 39.26 126.28 -77.76
N LEU A 440 39.18 126.44 -76.44
CA LEU A 440 39.46 127.69 -75.74
C LEU A 440 40.93 128.10 -75.84
N LYS A 441 41.88 127.16 -75.75
CA LYS A 441 43.30 127.40 -76.03
C LYS A 441 43.52 127.83 -77.48
N SER A 442 42.85 127.18 -78.44
CA SER A 442 42.93 127.54 -79.86
C SER A 442 42.35 128.93 -80.11
N ARG A 443 41.20 129.28 -79.51
CA ARG A 443 40.65 130.65 -79.53
C ARG A 443 41.61 131.66 -78.90
N ASN A 444 42.19 131.36 -77.74
CA ASN A 444 43.20 132.21 -77.12
C ASN A 444 44.41 132.40 -78.03
N MET A 445 44.95 131.33 -78.64
CA MET A 445 46.07 131.40 -79.58
C MET A 445 45.72 132.17 -80.87
N GLN A 446 44.46 132.14 -81.32
CA GLN A 446 43.97 132.95 -82.44
C GLN A 446 43.82 134.43 -82.05
N LEU A 447 43.38 134.72 -80.82
CA LEU A 447 43.38 136.09 -80.26
C LEU A 447 44.80 136.61 -80.06
N GLU A 448 45.73 135.77 -79.60
CA GLU A 448 47.16 136.06 -79.47
C GLU A 448 47.78 136.38 -80.84
N LYS A 449 47.53 135.54 -81.85
CA LYS A 449 47.96 135.81 -83.24
C LYS A 449 47.30 137.05 -83.85
N GLY A 450 46.05 137.35 -83.48
CA GLY A 450 45.36 138.59 -83.85
C GLY A 450 46.04 139.82 -83.22
N MET A 451 46.44 139.73 -81.95
CA MET A 451 47.21 140.76 -81.25
C MET A 451 48.63 140.92 -81.80
N GLU A 452 49.24 139.84 -82.30
CA GLU A 452 50.59 139.82 -82.85
C GLU A 452 50.66 140.38 -84.28
N LEU A 453 49.61 140.16 -85.09
CA LEU A 453 49.45 140.73 -86.43
C LEU A 453 49.19 142.25 -86.45
N GLN A 454 48.77 142.86 -85.34
CA GLN A 454 48.63 144.32 -85.22
C GLN A 454 49.89 145.04 -84.70
N LYS A 455 50.99 144.34 -84.39
CA LYS A 455 52.20 144.91 -83.75
C LYS A 455 53.42 145.09 -84.67
N LYS A 456 53.24 145.75 -85.83
CA LYS A 456 54.37 146.23 -86.67
C LYS A 456 54.21 147.66 -87.25
N VAL A 457 53.66 148.59 -86.48
CA VAL A 457 53.89 150.04 -86.66
C VAL A 457 54.00 150.72 -85.28
N SER A 458 55.00 151.59 -85.13
CA SER A 458 55.24 152.54 -84.01
C SER A 458 55.82 152.05 -82.66
N LEU A 459 56.82 152.84 -82.24
CA LEU A 459 57.55 152.97 -80.96
C LEU A 459 56.80 153.91 -79.97
N PRO A 460 57.28 154.27 -78.75
CA PRO A 460 58.15 153.62 -77.74
C PRO A 460 57.73 153.86 -76.24
N VAL A 461 58.60 153.47 -75.27
CA VAL A 461 58.93 154.16 -73.98
C VAL A 461 58.01 154.08 -72.71
N GLU A 462 58.68 153.68 -71.60
CA GLU A 462 58.54 153.94 -70.12
C GLU A 462 57.24 153.89 -69.26
N ARG A 463 57.34 153.08 -68.18
CA ARG A 463 57.08 153.31 -66.72
C ARG A 463 55.67 153.53 -66.09
N GLU A 464 55.59 153.01 -64.85
CA GLU A 464 54.74 153.32 -63.66
C GLU A 464 53.34 152.66 -63.40
N LYS A 465 53.33 151.82 -62.34
CA LYS A 465 52.46 151.80 -61.12
C LYS A 465 50.90 151.68 -61.17
N ARG A 466 50.44 150.91 -60.14
CA ARG A 466 49.16 150.93 -59.36
C ARG A 466 47.95 150.07 -59.81
N ALA A 467 47.57 149.16 -58.88
CA ALA A 467 46.22 148.97 -58.28
C ALA A 467 45.04 148.47 -59.16
N VAL A 468 43.99 147.79 -58.67
CA VAL A 468 43.64 147.08 -57.41
C VAL A 468 42.46 146.11 -57.69
N LEU A 469 42.21 145.15 -56.79
CA LEU A 469 41.04 144.24 -56.61
C LEU A 469 39.64 144.92 -56.78
N PRO A 470 38.48 144.20 -56.88
CA PRO A 470 38.07 142.95 -56.18
C PRO A 470 37.29 141.94 -57.10
N GLU A 471 36.39 141.01 -56.72
CA GLU A 471 35.66 140.72 -55.45
C GLU A 471 35.14 139.25 -55.28
N LYS A 472 34.90 138.86 -54.02
CA LYS A 472 34.13 137.77 -53.32
C LYS A 472 33.55 136.54 -54.08
N GLN A 473 33.60 135.29 -53.56
CA GLN A 473 33.19 134.71 -52.24
C GLN A 473 31.67 134.74 -51.94
N PRO A 474 31.08 133.89 -51.04
CA PRO A 474 31.66 133.02 -49.97
C PRO A 474 31.28 131.51 -50.12
N SER A 475 31.48 130.55 -49.18
CA SER A 475 31.62 130.57 -47.71
C SER A 475 32.41 129.34 -47.16
N VAL A 476 33.43 129.47 -46.28
CA VAL A 476 33.41 129.38 -44.77
C VAL A 476 33.22 127.91 -44.27
N SER A 477 33.98 127.32 -43.32
CA SER A 477 34.86 127.82 -42.22
C SER A 477 35.92 126.80 -41.73
N ALA A 478 37.06 127.33 -41.23
CA ALA A 478 37.86 126.99 -40.01
C ALA A 478 38.34 125.53 -39.75
N GLU A 479 39.63 125.26 -39.49
CA GLU A 479 40.44 125.54 -38.26
C GLU A 479 39.80 124.94 -36.96
N ARG A 480 40.51 124.24 -36.06
CA ARG A 480 41.93 124.34 -35.66
C ARG A 480 42.44 123.08 -34.92
N GLU A 481 43.73 123.04 -34.58
CA GLU A 481 44.36 122.01 -33.74
C GLU A 481 44.09 122.17 -32.22
N SER A 482 44.30 121.05 -31.51
CA SER A 482 44.84 120.89 -30.14
C SER A 482 43.92 120.66 -28.92
N SER A 483 44.40 119.76 -28.04
CA SER A 483 44.05 119.48 -26.63
C SER A 483 42.73 118.77 -26.27
N ASP A 484 42.88 117.55 -25.75
CA ASP A 484 42.14 116.97 -24.60
C ASP A 484 42.11 117.93 -23.38
N PRO A 485 41.19 117.82 -22.37
CA PRO A 485 40.79 116.53 -21.79
C PRO A 485 39.34 116.34 -21.26
N GLU A 486 39.00 115.06 -21.09
CA GLU A 486 38.27 114.40 -19.97
C GLU A 486 36.81 114.70 -19.51
N LEU A 487 36.15 113.55 -19.24
CA LEU A 487 35.17 113.21 -18.17
C LEU A 487 33.63 113.43 -18.32
N PHE A 488 32.93 112.30 -18.52
CA PHE A 488 31.55 111.92 -18.06
C PHE A 488 30.34 112.70 -18.66
N THR A 489 29.15 112.12 -18.91
CA THR A 489 28.49 110.87 -18.45
C THR A 489 27.71 110.11 -19.56
N CYS A 490 27.69 108.77 -19.43
CA CYS A 490 26.56 107.81 -19.54
C CYS A 490 25.40 107.86 -20.58
N ASP A 491 24.82 106.66 -20.77
CA ASP A 491 23.39 106.37 -21.07
C ASP A 491 22.77 106.52 -22.47
N LYS A 492 23.52 106.25 -23.56
CA LYS A 492 22.85 105.83 -24.81
C LYS A 492 23.53 104.79 -25.71
N ALA A 493 24.80 104.45 -25.47
CA ALA A 493 25.50 103.41 -26.24
C ALA A 493 25.47 102.01 -25.61
N MET A 494 25.39 101.89 -24.27
CA MET A 494 25.46 100.59 -23.58
C MET A 494 24.16 99.76 -23.59
N GLN A 495 23.01 100.34 -23.96
CA GLN A 495 21.74 99.58 -24.01
C GLN A 495 21.60 98.65 -25.22
N LYS A 496 22.32 98.91 -26.34
CA LYS A 496 22.19 98.07 -27.55
C LYS A 496 23.14 96.86 -27.60
N ALA A 497 24.12 96.79 -26.70
CA ALA A 497 25.06 95.67 -26.59
C ALA A 497 24.67 94.65 -25.50
N ARG A 498 23.82 95.02 -24.52
CA ARG A 498 23.32 94.07 -23.49
C ARG A 498 22.13 93.21 -23.96
N GLY A 499 21.46 93.60 -25.05
CA GLY A 499 20.32 92.84 -25.59
C GLY A 499 20.67 91.52 -26.29
N LEU A 500 21.94 91.24 -26.56
CA LEU A 500 22.38 90.03 -27.29
C LEU A 500 22.90 88.90 -26.38
N PHE A 501 23.00 89.10 -25.07
CA PHE A 501 23.37 88.04 -24.12
C PHE A 501 22.17 87.40 -23.40
N SER A 502 21.04 88.10 -23.23
CA SER A 502 19.83 87.51 -22.63
C SER A 502 19.09 86.50 -23.51
N VAL A 503 19.46 86.35 -24.79
CA VAL A 503 18.84 85.34 -25.69
C VAL A 503 19.54 83.99 -25.59
N MET A 504 20.84 83.92 -25.26
CA MET A 504 21.57 82.65 -25.16
C MET A 504 21.48 81.95 -23.79
N GLU A 505 21.11 82.65 -22.72
CA GLU A 505 20.90 82.02 -21.39
C GLU A 505 19.46 81.51 -21.17
N GLY A 506 18.50 81.88 -22.04
CA GLY A 506 17.12 81.38 -21.97
C GLY A 506 16.95 79.96 -22.50
N GLU A 507 17.55 79.65 -23.65
CA GLU A 507 17.28 78.39 -24.37
C GLU A 507 17.97 77.14 -23.76
N TYR A 508 18.95 77.33 -22.88
CA TYR A 508 19.56 76.23 -22.11
C TYR A 508 18.77 75.83 -20.84
N ALA A 509 17.81 76.66 -20.41
CA ALA A 509 17.04 76.42 -19.18
C ALA A 509 15.78 75.54 -19.37
N GLU A 510 15.24 75.44 -20.59
CA GLU A 510 14.06 74.59 -20.86
C GLU A 510 14.44 73.12 -21.13
N LYS A 511 15.54 72.85 -21.85
CA LYS A 511 16.00 71.48 -22.13
C LYS A 511 16.49 70.68 -20.92
N THR A 512 16.61 71.29 -19.73
CA THR A 512 16.98 70.60 -18.48
C THR A 512 15.79 70.29 -17.56
N ARG A 513 14.54 70.59 -17.97
CA ARG A 513 13.34 70.20 -17.21
C ARG A 513 12.63 68.93 -17.70
N GLU A 514 12.80 68.54 -18.97
CA GLU A 514 12.16 67.32 -19.50
C GLU A 514 12.88 66.02 -19.11
N VAL A 515 14.17 66.08 -18.74
CA VAL A 515 14.98 64.91 -18.33
C VAL A 515 14.74 64.49 -16.87
N LYS A 516 13.60 64.86 -16.26
CA LYS A 516 13.28 64.54 -14.86
C LYS A 516 11.97 63.78 -14.61
N ASN A 517 11.25 63.40 -15.67
CA ASN A 517 9.99 62.67 -15.59
C ASN A 517 10.00 61.35 -16.41
N ILE A 518 11.15 60.68 -16.50
CA ILE A 518 11.22 59.26 -16.89
C ILE A 518 12.12 58.55 -15.87
N GLY A 519 11.48 57.81 -14.97
CA GLY A 519 12.05 57.08 -13.84
C GLY A 519 10.96 56.43 -13.02
#